data_AF-A0A381TIU1-F1
#
_entry.id   AF-A0A381TIU1-F1
#
_cell.length_a   1.000
_cell.length_b   1.000
_cell.length_c   1.000
_cell.angle_alpha   90.00
_cell.angle_beta   90.00
_cell.angle_gamma   90.00
#
_symmetry.space_group_name_H-M   'P 1'
#
loop_
_entity.id
_entity.type
_entity.pdbx_description
1 polymer ?
#
loop_
_entity_poly.entity_id
_entity_poly.type
_entity_poly.pdbx_seq_one_letter_code
_entity_poly.pdbx_strand_id
1 'polypeptide(L)'
;ARVAAGAIARQLLQHFGIEIISHVTRIGGLSLNDPLAVTFKKAQAIPADSPLRCVDLELEKQMTATIDKARAAGDTLGGTFEVIVRGVPVGLGSYVQWDRKLDGRFAQALMSIPAIKSVGIGRGPAVAELLGSQVHDEIVLSSTAKVSTKQPLGITRPTNNAGGLEGGVSNGEEIRLSACMKPISTLMKPLRSVDLSTMTEAEATVERSDVCAVPAAAVVAEAVVCLVLADAFMEKFGGDSIAELSKHFGNTDSSVEVVTGRDESMN
;
A
#
# COMPACT_ATOMS: atom_id res chain seq x y z
N ALA A 1 -8.16 -11.05 -13.20
CA ALA A 1 -8.51 -11.86 -12.01
C ALA A 1 -8.32 -11.10 -10.70
N ARG A 2 -7.07 -10.81 -10.25
CA ARG A 2 -6.82 -10.14 -8.95
C ARG A 2 -7.57 -8.82 -8.77
N VAL A 3 -7.56 -7.95 -9.79
CA VAL A 3 -8.29 -6.67 -9.75
C VAL A 3 -9.81 -6.86 -9.59
N ALA A 4 -10.40 -7.85 -10.26
CA ALA A 4 -11.83 -8.14 -10.15
C ALA A 4 -12.20 -8.63 -8.74
N ALA A 5 -11.43 -9.56 -8.17
CA ALA A 5 -11.62 -10.00 -6.78
C ALA A 5 -11.43 -8.85 -5.78
N GLY A 6 -10.38 -8.05 -5.98
CA GLY A 6 -10.10 -6.87 -5.16
C GLY A 6 -11.20 -5.80 -5.24
N ALA A 7 -11.96 -5.71 -6.34
CA ALA A 7 -13.08 -4.78 -6.45
C ALA A 7 -14.25 -5.16 -5.52
N ILE A 8 -14.47 -6.46 -5.27
CA ILE A 8 -15.46 -6.92 -4.27
C ILE A 8 -14.97 -6.60 -2.87
N ALA A 9 -13.71 -6.92 -2.56
CA ALA A 9 -13.09 -6.57 -1.27
C ALA A 9 -13.10 -5.06 -1.01
N ARG A 10 -12.85 -4.24 -2.04
CA ARG A 10 -12.92 -2.78 -1.95
C ARG A 10 -14.32 -2.29 -1.59
N GLN A 11 -15.37 -2.85 -2.20
CA GLN A 11 -16.75 -2.46 -1.87
C GLN A 11 -17.08 -2.77 -0.41
N LEU A 12 -16.66 -3.94 0.09
CA LEU A 12 -16.79 -4.28 1.51
C LEU A 12 -16.08 -3.25 2.39
N LEU A 13 -14.81 -2.97 2.11
CA LEU A 13 -14.00 -2.02 2.90
C LEU A 13 -14.56 -0.59 2.85
N GLN A 14 -15.08 -0.14 1.70
CA GLN A 14 -15.71 1.17 1.54
C GLN A 14 -16.98 1.31 2.36
N HIS A 15 -17.77 0.23 2.53
CA HIS A 15 -18.93 0.22 3.44
C HIS A 15 -18.54 0.58 4.88
N PHE A 16 -17.32 0.21 5.30
CA PHE A 16 -16.75 0.54 6.62
C PHE A 16 -15.91 1.83 6.63
N GLY A 17 -15.95 2.63 5.57
CA GLY A 17 -15.21 3.88 5.47
C GLY A 17 -13.69 3.69 5.42
N ILE A 18 -13.24 2.55 4.89
CA ILE A 18 -11.84 2.28 4.56
C ILE A 18 -11.64 2.59 3.07
N GLU A 19 -10.71 3.50 2.78
CA GLU A 19 -10.42 3.95 1.43
C GLU A 19 -8.97 3.59 1.05
N ILE A 20 -8.77 3.20 -0.22
CA ILE A 20 -7.48 2.75 -0.75
C ILE A 20 -7.18 3.52 -2.02
N ILE A 21 -5.97 4.06 -2.13
CA ILE A 21 -5.46 4.72 -3.34
C ILE A 21 -3.98 4.40 -3.54
N SER A 22 -3.50 4.43 -4.77
CA SER A 22 -2.08 4.35 -5.08
C SER A 22 -1.60 5.50 -5.95
N HIS A 23 -0.29 5.76 -5.89
CA HIS A 23 0.41 6.68 -6.77
C HIS A 23 1.83 6.20 -7.07
N VAL A 24 2.37 6.60 -8.22
CA VAL A 24 3.73 6.28 -8.63
C VAL A 24 4.71 7.28 -8.02
N THR A 25 5.76 6.75 -7.39
CA THR A 25 6.76 7.53 -6.64
C THR A 25 8.11 7.58 -7.33
N ARG A 26 8.43 6.61 -8.20
CA ARG A 26 9.70 6.54 -8.94
C ARG A 26 9.54 5.82 -10.28
N ILE A 27 10.17 6.33 -11.34
CA ILE A 27 10.39 5.63 -12.62
C ILE A 27 11.76 6.00 -13.16
N GLY A 28 12.54 5.01 -13.61
CA GLY A 28 13.78 5.26 -14.36
C GLY A 28 14.82 6.13 -13.64
N GLY A 29 14.89 6.07 -12.30
CA GLY A 29 15.79 6.86 -11.47
C GLY A 29 15.22 8.19 -10.97
N LEU A 30 14.17 8.72 -11.60
CA LEU A 30 13.46 9.92 -11.14
C LEU A 30 12.49 9.57 -10.01
N SER A 31 12.47 10.34 -8.93
CA SER A 31 11.64 10.07 -7.76
C SER A 31 11.13 11.31 -7.04
N LEU A 32 10.01 11.16 -6.34
CA LEU A 32 9.58 12.10 -5.32
C LEU A 32 10.63 12.20 -4.21
N ASN A 33 10.77 13.39 -3.62
CA ASN A 33 11.74 13.65 -2.55
C ASN A 33 11.42 12.86 -1.27
N ASP A 34 10.17 12.94 -0.80
CA ASP A 34 9.67 12.17 0.33
C ASP A 34 8.28 11.60 0.00
N PRO A 35 8.17 10.31 -0.32
CA PRO A 35 6.89 9.66 -0.57
C PRO A 35 5.90 9.76 0.60
N LEU A 36 6.37 9.72 1.86
CA LEU A 36 5.49 9.80 3.03
C LEU A 36 4.86 11.19 3.20
N ALA A 37 5.43 12.23 2.59
CA ALA A 37 4.85 13.57 2.58
C ALA A 37 3.61 13.68 1.68
N VAL A 38 3.31 12.68 0.86
CA VAL A 38 2.12 12.66 0.00
C VAL A 38 0.89 12.32 0.84
N THR A 39 -0.04 13.26 0.95
CA THR A 39 -1.29 13.03 1.68
C THR A 39 -2.27 12.20 0.84
N PHE A 40 -3.15 11.45 1.51
CA PHE A 40 -4.22 10.70 0.84
C PHE A 40 -5.03 11.58 -0.12
N LYS A 41 -5.36 12.81 0.30
CA LYS A 41 -6.11 13.77 -0.53
C LYS A 41 -5.36 14.14 -1.82
N LYS A 42 -4.04 14.31 -1.77
CA LYS A 42 -3.23 14.58 -2.97
C LYS A 42 -3.23 13.38 -3.93
N ALA A 43 -3.06 12.17 -3.40
CA ALA A 43 -3.13 10.94 -4.20
C ALA A 43 -4.53 10.72 -4.80
N GLN A 44 -5.59 11.02 -4.05
CA GLN A 44 -6.99 10.92 -4.52
C GLN A 44 -7.31 11.95 -5.61
N ALA A 45 -6.64 13.10 -5.62
CA ALA A 45 -6.84 14.15 -6.61
C ALA A 45 -6.15 13.86 -7.97
N ILE A 46 -5.40 12.76 -8.09
CA ILE A 46 -4.82 12.34 -9.36
C ILE A 46 -5.95 12.10 -10.37
N PRO A 47 -5.93 12.74 -11.55
CA PRO A 47 -6.92 12.51 -12.59
C PRO A 47 -6.96 11.03 -13.00
N ALA A 48 -8.17 10.51 -13.26
CA ALA A 48 -8.34 9.10 -13.66
C ALA A 48 -7.60 8.77 -14.97
N ASP A 49 -7.40 9.77 -15.83
CA ASP A 49 -6.68 9.72 -17.11
C ASP A 49 -5.20 10.10 -17.00
N SER A 50 -4.68 10.34 -15.78
CA SER A 50 -3.24 10.57 -15.57
C SER A 50 -2.43 9.37 -16.09
N PRO A 51 -1.46 9.61 -16.98
CA PRO A 51 -0.76 8.53 -17.69
C PRO A 51 0.10 7.67 -16.76
N LEU A 52 0.74 8.28 -15.74
CA LEU A 52 1.64 7.57 -14.84
C LEU A 52 1.13 7.51 -13.41
N ARG A 53 -0.02 8.14 -13.11
CA ARG A 53 -0.58 8.19 -11.75
C ARG A 53 0.41 8.76 -10.73
N CYS A 54 1.16 9.78 -11.11
CA CYS A 54 2.06 10.48 -10.20
C CYS A 54 1.37 11.74 -9.63
N VAL A 55 1.57 12.03 -8.34
CA VAL A 55 1.01 13.24 -7.70
C VAL A 55 1.70 14.54 -8.13
N ASP A 56 2.90 14.45 -8.68
CA ASP A 56 3.69 15.60 -9.14
C ASP A 56 3.68 15.64 -10.67
N LEU A 57 2.99 16.64 -11.22
CA LEU A 57 2.80 16.78 -12.67
C LEU A 57 4.10 17.08 -13.42
N GLU A 58 5.06 17.77 -12.79
CA GLU A 58 6.32 18.08 -13.46
C GLU A 58 7.22 16.85 -13.47
N LEU A 59 7.25 16.11 -12.36
CA LEU A 59 7.93 14.82 -12.30
C LEU A 59 7.30 13.81 -13.27
N GLU A 60 5.97 13.79 -13.41
CA GLU A 60 5.27 12.93 -14.37
C GLU A 60 5.72 13.19 -15.82
N LYS A 61 5.87 14.46 -16.21
CA LYS A 61 6.40 14.81 -17.55
C LYS A 61 7.83 14.32 -17.75
N GLN A 62 8.68 14.48 -16.74
CA GLN A 62 10.07 14.01 -16.79
C GLN A 62 10.16 12.48 -16.87
N MET A 63 9.33 11.77 -16.11
CA MET A 63 9.20 10.31 -16.18
C MET A 63 8.69 9.87 -17.56
N THR A 64 7.70 10.56 -18.12
CA THR A 64 7.17 10.30 -19.47
C THR A 64 8.26 10.43 -20.53
N ALA A 65 9.01 11.55 -20.51
CA ALA A 65 10.14 11.74 -21.42
C ALA A 65 11.24 10.67 -21.25
N THR A 66 11.42 10.16 -20.03
CA THR A 66 12.38 9.08 -19.74
C THR A 66 11.90 7.74 -20.31
N ILE A 67 10.60 7.45 -20.22
CA ILE A 67 9.96 6.29 -20.86
C ILE A 67 10.09 6.37 -22.37
N ASP A 68 9.89 7.53 -22.98
CA ASP A 68 10.03 7.70 -24.43
C ASP A 68 11.46 7.51 -24.91
N LYS A 69 12.45 7.97 -24.13
CA LYS A 69 13.87 7.69 -24.40
C LYS A 69 14.18 6.19 -24.31
N ALA A 70 13.68 5.50 -23.29
CA ALA A 70 13.85 4.04 -23.17
C ALA A 70 13.19 3.29 -24.33
N ARG A 71 11.99 3.72 -24.74
CA ARG A 71 11.29 3.21 -25.92
C ARG A 71 12.15 3.34 -27.18
N ALA A 72 12.67 4.53 -27.45
CA ALA A 72 13.53 4.79 -28.61
C ALA A 72 14.84 3.98 -28.56
N ALA A 73 15.33 3.69 -27.35
CA ALA A 73 16.50 2.85 -27.14
C ALA A 73 16.21 1.34 -27.25
N GLY A 74 14.95 0.92 -27.33
CA GLY A 74 14.55 -0.49 -27.30
C GLY A 74 14.68 -1.16 -25.93
N ASP A 75 14.66 -0.36 -24.86
CA ASP A 75 14.84 -0.76 -23.47
C ASP A 75 13.53 -0.64 -22.67
N THR A 76 13.53 -1.08 -21.41
CA THR A 76 12.38 -1.03 -20.49
C THR A 76 12.75 -0.38 -19.17
N LEU A 77 11.75 0.13 -18.45
CA LEU A 77 11.93 0.78 -17.16
C LEU A 77 11.08 0.11 -16.08
N GLY A 78 11.65 0.07 -14.88
CA GLY A 78 10.96 -0.25 -13.65
C GLY A 78 10.67 1.01 -12.84
N GLY A 79 10.26 0.81 -11.59
CA GLY A 79 9.92 1.92 -10.71
C GLY A 79 9.33 1.48 -9.38
N THR A 80 8.85 2.46 -8.62
CA THR A 80 8.23 2.28 -7.31
C THR A 80 6.89 3.00 -7.31
N PHE A 81 5.91 2.39 -6.65
CA PHE A 81 4.64 3.01 -6.31
C PHE A 81 4.37 2.84 -4.81
N GLU A 82 3.44 3.62 -4.29
CA GLU A 82 2.91 3.52 -2.94
C GLU A 82 1.40 3.29 -2.99
N VAL A 83 0.91 2.44 -2.09
CA VAL A 83 -0.50 2.26 -1.76
C VAL A 83 -0.73 2.86 -0.37
N ILE A 84 -1.71 3.75 -0.26
CA ILE A 84 -2.14 4.41 0.98
C ILE A 84 -3.54 3.92 1.29
N VAL A 85 -3.74 3.45 2.52
CA VAL A 85 -5.04 3.01 3.04
C VAL A 85 -5.40 3.90 4.22
N ARG A 86 -6.57 4.52 4.15
CA ARG A 86 -7.09 5.41 5.19
C ARG A 86 -8.32 4.80 5.83
N GLY A 87 -8.52 5.11 7.12
CA GLY A 87 -9.72 4.74 7.86
C GLY A 87 -9.70 3.32 8.43
N VAL A 88 -8.52 2.70 8.51
CA VAL A 88 -8.35 1.36 9.09
C VAL A 88 -8.55 1.43 10.61
N PRO A 89 -9.39 0.56 11.21
CA PRO A 89 -9.53 0.52 12.66
C PRO A 89 -8.24 0.02 13.33
N VAL A 90 -8.05 0.37 14.59
CA VAL A 90 -6.94 -0.18 15.39
C VAL A 90 -7.16 -1.68 15.61
N GLY A 91 -6.09 -2.47 15.53
CA GLY A 91 -6.12 -3.86 15.96
C GLY A 91 -6.43 -4.90 14.88
N LEU A 92 -6.31 -4.59 13.59
CA LEU A 92 -6.30 -5.60 12.51
C LEU A 92 -4.93 -6.28 12.46
N GLY A 93 -4.92 -7.60 12.21
CA GLY A 93 -3.71 -8.42 12.32
C GLY A 93 -3.43 -8.87 13.75
N SER A 94 -2.32 -9.59 13.95
CA SER A 94 -1.93 -10.07 15.27
C SER A 94 -0.43 -10.24 15.42
N TYR A 95 0.10 -9.89 16.59
CA TYR A 95 1.49 -10.13 16.98
C TYR A 95 1.72 -11.52 17.59
N VAL A 96 0.66 -12.31 17.82
CA VAL A 96 0.75 -13.59 18.54
C VAL A 96 1.45 -14.69 17.74
N GLN A 97 1.37 -14.62 16.41
CA GLN A 97 2.01 -15.57 15.51
C GLN A 97 2.50 -14.85 14.26
N TRP A 98 3.66 -15.27 13.76
CA TRP A 98 4.39 -14.60 12.70
C TRP A 98 3.61 -14.44 11.38
N ASP A 99 2.76 -15.41 11.02
CA ASP A 99 1.92 -15.42 9.81
C ASP A 99 0.61 -14.63 9.96
N ARG A 100 0.26 -14.24 11.20
CA ARG A 100 -0.87 -13.36 11.50
C ARG A 100 -0.49 -11.88 11.54
N LYS A 101 0.80 -11.58 11.44
CA LYS A 101 1.27 -10.20 11.34
C LYS A 101 0.90 -9.60 9.98
N LEU A 102 0.24 -8.45 10.02
CA LEU A 102 -0.36 -7.85 8.84
C LEU A 102 0.68 -7.32 7.84
N ASP A 103 1.82 -6.84 8.34
CA ASP A 103 2.99 -6.46 7.53
C ASP A 103 3.52 -7.65 6.70
N GLY A 104 3.64 -8.84 7.31
CA GLY A 104 4.03 -10.07 6.62
C GLY A 104 3.02 -10.49 5.54
N ARG A 105 1.72 -10.41 5.84
CA ARG A 105 0.65 -10.69 4.86
C ARG A 105 0.67 -9.71 3.68
N PHE A 106 0.82 -8.41 3.94
CA PHE A 106 0.98 -7.41 2.87
C PHE A 106 2.23 -7.64 2.05
N ALA A 107 3.37 -7.91 2.71
CA ALA A 107 4.63 -8.16 2.02
C ALA A 107 4.51 -9.36 1.07
N GLN A 108 3.92 -10.47 1.52
CA GLN A 108 3.65 -11.63 0.69
C GLN A 108 2.74 -11.28 -0.51
N ALA A 109 1.61 -10.62 -0.25
CA ALA A 109 0.64 -10.28 -1.29
C ALA A 109 1.24 -9.35 -2.36
N LEU A 110 1.96 -8.30 -1.94
CA LEU A 110 2.63 -7.36 -2.84
C LEU A 110 3.79 -8.01 -3.60
N MET A 111 4.64 -8.80 -2.93
CA MET A 111 5.75 -9.51 -3.57
C MET A 111 5.27 -10.56 -4.57
N SER A 112 4.05 -11.09 -4.39
CA SER A 112 3.44 -12.04 -5.33
C SER A 112 2.98 -11.40 -6.65
N ILE A 113 2.99 -10.07 -6.77
CA ILE A 113 2.64 -9.38 -8.02
C ILE A 113 3.80 -9.57 -9.00
N PRO A 114 3.52 -9.93 -10.27
CA PRO A 114 4.57 -10.10 -11.26
C PRO A 114 5.53 -8.90 -11.32
N ALA A 115 6.83 -9.21 -11.37
CA ALA A 115 7.95 -8.26 -11.42
C ALA A 115 8.19 -7.41 -10.16
N ILE A 116 7.43 -7.56 -9.07
CA ILE A 116 7.81 -6.94 -7.79
C ILE A 116 9.02 -7.66 -7.20
N LYS A 117 10.03 -6.88 -6.77
CA LYS A 117 11.29 -7.39 -6.21
C LYS A 117 11.62 -6.84 -4.83
N SER A 118 10.93 -5.80 -4.38
CA SER A 118 11.07 -5.22 -3.05
C SER A 118 9.73 -4.65 -2.59
N VAL A 119 9.48 -4.70 -1.29
CA VAL A 119 8.28 -4.15 -0.63
C VAL A 119 8.70 -3.43 0.63
N GLY A 120 7.97 -2.38 1.01
CA GLY A 120 8.24 -1.60 2.22
C GLY A 120 6.96 -1.18 2.92
N ILE A 121 7.02 -1.02 4.24
CA ILE A 121 5.95 -0.47 5.08
C ILE A 121 6.46 0.85 5.66
N GLY A 122 5.65 1.91 5.61
CA GLY A 122 6.04 3.23 6.08
C GLY A 122 7.28 3.75 5.36
N ARG A 123 8.34 4.08 6.10
CA ARG A 123 9.66 4.46 5.53
C ARG A 123 10.33 3.34 4.73
N GLY A 124 9.82 2.10 4.79
CA GLY A 124 10.29 0.98 3.99
C GLY A 124 11.77 0.67 4.25
N PRO A 125 12.55 0.32 3.22
CA PRO A 125 13.97 0.00 3.40
C PRO A 125 14.83 1.14 4.00
N ALA A 126 14.39 2.40 3.91
CA ALA A 126 15.14 3.54 4.43
C ALA A 126 15.29 3.54 5.96
N VAL A 127 14.47 2.77 6.69
CA VAL A 127 14.63 2.64 8.16
C VAL A 127 15.98 2.07 8.57
N ALA A 128 16.63 1.29 7.70
CA ALA A 128 17.95 0.71 7.97
C ALA A 128 19.08 1.75 8.06
N GLU A 129 18.83 2.98 7.58
CA GLU A 129 19.81 4.08 7.55
C GLU A 129 19.59 5.10 8.69
N LEU A 130 18.56 4.91 9.51
CA LEU A 130 18.09 5.89 10.49
C LEU A 130 18.27 5.39 11.93
N LEU A 131 18.42 6.35 12.86
CA LEU A 131 18.43 6.04 14.30
C LEU A 131 17.00 5.74 14.78
N GLY A 132 16.87 4.97 15.85
CA GLY A 132 15.56 4.65 16.44
C GLY A 132 14.72 5.89 16.79
N SER A 133 15.37 6.97 17.24
CA SER A 133 14.74 8.27 17.52
C SER A 133 14.16 8.98 16.29
N GLN A 134 14.52 8.53 15.09
CA GLN A 134 14.04 9.06 13.81
C GLN A 134 13.03 8.13 13.11
N VAL A 135 12.85 6.92 13.63
CA VAL A 135 12.02 5.85 13.02
C VAL A 135 10.74 5.63 13.79
N HIS A 136 10.78 5.66 15.13
CA HIS A 136 9.59 5.36 15.92
C HIS A 136 8.63 6.55 15.95
N ASP A 137 7.34 6.26 15.97
CA ASP A 137 6.29 7.25 16.06
C ASP A 137 5.91 7.46 17.53
N GLU A 138 6.11 8.67 18.03
CA GLU A 138 5.76 9.02 19.41
C GLU A 138 4.24 8.94 19.62
N ILE A 139 3.82 8.49 20.80
CA ILE A 139 2.41 8.47 21.21
C ILE A 139 2.19 9.64 22.15
N VAL A 140 1.31 10.57 21.76
CA VAL A 140 1.00 11.77 22.54
C VAL A 140 -0.49 11.85 22.82
N LEU A 141 -0.87 12.53 23.91
CA LEU A 141 -2.27 12.82 24.22
C LEU A 141 -2.84 13.79 23.18
N SER A 142 -4.02 13.48 22.67
CA SER A 142 -4.74 14.38 21.79
C SER A 142 -5.59 15.35 22.60
N SER A 143 -5.40 16.64 22.37
CA SER A 143 -6.24 17.70 22.95
C SER A 143 -7.59 17.86 22.23
N THR A 144 -7.79 17.19 21.08
CA THR A 144 -8.96 17.39 20.20
C THR A 144 -9.63 16.11 19.71
N ALA A 145 -9.05 14.92 19.92
CA ALA A 145 -9.63 13.67 19.44
C ALA A 145 -10.85 13.25 20.26
N LYS A 146 -11.98 13.07 19.56
CA LYS A 146 -13.10 12.29 20.07
C LYS A 146 -12.73 10.80 20.03
N VAL A 147 -13.02 10.09 21.11
CA VAL A 147 -12.84 8.64 21.21
C VAL A 147 -13.64 7.98 20.07
N SER A 148 -13.02 7.05 19.35
CA SER A 148 -13.65 6.27 18.26
C SER A 148 -12.88 4.96 18.04
N THR A 149 -13.41 4.01 17.26
CA THR A 149 -12.65 2.80 16.85
C THR A 149 -11.32 3.08 16.17
N LYS A 150 -11.20 4.24 15.52
CA LYS A 150 -9.96 4.68 14.86
C LYS A 150 -8.97 5.29 15.85
N GLN A 151 -9.45 5.86 16.96
CA GLN A 151 -8.64 6.45 18.03
C GLN A 151 -9.26 6.16 19.40
N PRO A 152 -9.03 4.97 19.95
CA PRO A 152 -9.78 4.48 21.09
C PRO A 152 -9.40 5.13 22.43
N LEU A 153 -8.20 5.71 22.52
CA LEU A 153 -7.63 6.14 23.79
C LEU A 153 -7.38 7.66 23.88
N GLY A 154 -7.92 8.43 22.94
CA GLY A 154 -7.63 9.88 22.87
C GLY A 154 -6.14 10.17 22.66
N ILE A 155 -5.40 9.23 22.08
CA ILE A 155 -3.99 9.37 21.71
C ILE A 155 -3.87 9.72 20.23
N THR A 156 -2.71 10.21 19.83
CA THR A 156 -2.36 10.45 18.42
C THR A 156 -0.88 10.22 18.21
N ARG A 157 -0.47 9.99 16.96
CA ARG A 157 0.93 10.00 16.56
C ARG A 157 1.22 11.27 15.74
N PRO A 158 2.25 12.06 16.07
CA PRO A 158 2.64 13.22 15.27
C PRO A 158 3.22 12.85 13.90
N THR A 159 3.74 11.62 13.77
CA THR A 159 4.35 11.07 12.56
C THR A 159 3.78 9.68 12.25
N ASN A 160 4.02 9.20 11.03
CA ASN A 160 3.61 7.87 10.59
C ASN A 160 4.75 7.15 9.85
N ASN A 161 5.93 7.15 10.46
CA ASN A 161 7.13 6.49 9.96
C ASN A 161 6.97 4.97 9.86
N ALA A 162 6.19 4.39 10.78
CA ALA A 162 5.84 2.97 10.81
C ALA A 162 4.81 2.56 9.74
N GLY A 163 4.17 3.53 9.08
CA GLY A 163 3.22 3.27 8.00
C GLY A 163 1.97 2.53 8.46
N GLY A 164 1.41 2.92 9.60
CA GLY A 164 0.14 2.44 10.12
C GLY A 164 0.20 1.09 10.83
N LEU A 165 1.37 0.46 10.94
CA LEU A 165 1.54 -0.87 11.52
C LEU A 165 2.60 -0.87 12.61
N GLU A 166 2.25 -1.40 13.79
CA GLU A 166 3.17 -1.63 14.90
C GLU A 166 3.03 -3.08 15.37
N GLY A 167 4.14 -3.82 15.46
CA GLY A 167 4.13 -5.22 15.86
C GLY A 167 3.34 -6.17 14.92
N GLY A 168 3.04 -5.74 13.70
CA GLY A 168 2.18 -6.48 12.77
C GLY A 168 0.68 -6.22 12.94
N VAL A 169 0.31 -5.15 13.65
CA VAL A 169 -1.09 -4.78 13.93
C VAL A 169 -1.36 -3.34 13.48
N SER A 170 -2.54 -3.06 12.93
CA SER A 170 -2.93 -1.69 12.57
C SER A 170 -3.05 -0.79 13.80
N ASN A 171 -2.45 0.40 13.71
CA ASN A 171 -2.30 1.32 14.84
C ASN A 171 -3.25 2.54 14.78
N GLY A 172 -4.09 2.62 13.75
CA GLY A 172 -5.08 3.68 13.51
C GLY A 172 -4.64 4.76 12.51
N GLU A 173 -3.33 4.87 12.24
CA GLU A 173 -2.80 5.76 11.20
C GLU A 173 -3.02 5.18 9.79
N GLU A 174 -2.72 5.97 8.76
CA GLU A 174 -2.75 5.48 7.38
C GLU A 174 -1.78 4.30 7.21
N ILE A 175 -2.25 3.18 6.64
CA ILE A 175 -1.34 2.11 6.24
C ILE A 175 -0.66 2.54 4.94
N ARG A 176 0.68 2.52 4.94
CA ARG A 176 1.49 3.00 3.80
C ARG A 176 2.42 1.89 3.34
N LEU A 177 2.22 1.44 2.11
CA LEU A 177 2.92 0.29 1.55
C LEU A 177 3.57 0.70 0.23
N SER A 178 4.84 0.37 0.05
CA SER A 178 5.57 0.60 -1.21
C SER A 178 5.96 -0.73 -1.85
N ALA A 179 6.07 -0.74 -3.18
CA ALA A 179 6.61 -1.88 -3.92
C ALA A 179 7.44 -1.43 -5.12
N CYS A 180 8.59 -2.08 -5.31
CA CYS A 180 9.51 -1.82 -6.41
C CYS A 180 9.35 -2.88 -7.49
N MET A 181 8.89 -2.47 -8.66
CA MET A 181 8.78 -3.27 -9.85
C MET A 181 10.09 -3.19 -10.65
N LYS A 182 10.69 -4.35 -10.95
CA LYS A 182 11.82 -4.40 -11.90
C LYS A 182 11.35 -4.00 -13.31
N PRO A 183 12.25 -3.55 -14.19
CA PRO A 183 11.94 -3.43 -15.62
C PRO A 183 11.37 -4.74 -16.18
N ILE A 184 10.46 -4.61 -17.15
CA ILE A 184 9.84 -5.76 -17.81
C ILE A 184 10.93 -6.54 -18.55
N SER A 185 10.85 -7.87 -18.52
CA SER A 185 11.99 -8.71 -18.93
C SER A 185 12.18 -8.80 -20.46
N THR A 186 11.16 -8.43 -21.22
CA THR A 186 11.21 -8.44 -22.68
C THR A 186 11.61 -7.06 -23.20
N LEU A 187 12.79 -6.98 -23.81
CA LEU A 187 13.30 -5.78 -24.46
C LEU A 187 13.12 -5.90 -25.98
N MET A 188 12.91 -4.76 -26.64
CA MET A 188 12.90 -4.70 -28.12
C MET A 188 14.30 -4.85 -28.71
N LYS A 189 15.34 -4.64 -27.90
CA LYS A 189 16.69 -5.16 -28.13
C LYS A 189 16.87 -6.39 -27.25
N PRO A 190 16.66 -7.60 -27.80
CA PRO A 190 16.70 -8.83 -27.02
C PRO A 190 18.01 -9.02 -26.26
N LEU A 191 17.92 -9.63 -25.08
CA LEU A 191 19.08 -10.10 -24.35
C LEU A 191 19.56 -11.43 -24.94
N ARG A 192 20.83 -11.77 -24.68
CA ARG A 192 21.35 -13.12 -24.97
C ARG A 192 20.59 -14.16 -24.15
N SER A 193 20.29 -15.27 -24.80
CA SER A 193 19.58 -16.42 -24.28
C SER A 193 20.14 -17.70 -24.92
N VAL A 194 19.43 -18.82 -24.74
CA VAL A 194 19.75 -20.13 -25.31
C VAL A 194 18.48 -20.76 -25.86
N ASP A 195 18.55 -21.33 -27.06
CA ASP A 195 17.51 -22.23 -27.56
C ASP A 195 17.65 -23.58 -26.83
N LEU A 196 16.65 -23.94 -26.02
CA LEU A 196 16.70 -25.14 -25.19
C LEU A 196 16.57 -26.45 -25.99
N SER A 197 16.12 -26.39 -27.25
CA SER A 197 16.01 -27.58 -28.12
C SER A 197 17.36 -27.94 -28.75
N THR A 198 18.15 -26.94 -29.13
CA THR A 198 19.47 -27.10 -29.76
C THR A 198 20.63 -26.92 -28.79
N MET A 199 20.37 -26.33 -27.61
CA MET A 199 21.36 -25.91 -26.62
C MET A 199 22.42 -24.95 -27.17
N THR A 200 22.01 -24.05 -28.08
CA THR A 200 22.87 -23.03 -28.70
C THR A 200 22.49 -21.61 -28.31
N GLU A 201 23.42 -20.66 -28.41
CA GLU A 201 23.12 -19.25 -28.18
C GLU A 201 21.99 -18.76 -29.10
N ALA A 202 21.06 -18.00 -28.52
CA ALA A 202 19.94 -17.39 -29.22
C ALA A 202 19.60 -16.05 -28.58
N GLU A 203 18.77 -15.25 -29.23
CA GLU A 203 18.19 -14.05 -28.62
C GLU A 203 16.93 -14.41 -27.80
N ALA A 204 16.68 -13.67 -26.73
CA ALA A 204 15.45 -13.83 -25.95
C ALA A 204 14.22 -13.43 -26.79
N THR A 205 13.13 -14.18 -26.66
CA THR A 205 11.90 -13.92 -27.41
C THR A 205 11.23 -12.61 -27.01
N VAL A 206 10.65 -11.92 -27.99
CA VAL A 206 9.86 -10.69 -27.76
C VAL A 206 8.37 -11.03 -27.58
N GLU A 207 7.93 -11.10 -26.33
CA GLU A 207 6.54 -11.40 -25.96
C GLU A 207 5.64 -10.17 -25.80
N ARG A 208 6.21 -9.04 -25.35
CA ARG A 208 5.47 -7.80 -25.08
C ARG A 208 6.29 -6.59 -25.49
N SER A 209 5.61 -5.50 -25.79
CA SER A 209 6.21 -4.24 -26.28
C SER A 209 6.03 -3.05 -25.33
N ASP A 210 5.48 -3.27 -24.13
CA ASP A 210 5.30 -2.22 -23.15
C ASP A 210 6.63 -1.87 -22.46
N VAL A 211 6.90 -0.57 -22.32
CA VAL A 211 8.19 -0.07 -21.81
C VAL A 211 8.20 0.02 -20.28
N CYS A 212 7.07 0.39 -19.68
CA CYS A 212 6.91 0.55 -18.23
C CYS A 212 5.48 0.20 -17.85
N ALA A 213 5.32 -0.68 -16.85
CA ALA A 213 4.01 -1.11 -16.35
C ALA A 213 3.78 -0.76 -14.86
N VAL A 214 4.61 0.13 -14.31
CA VAL A 214 4.53 0.57 -12.90
C VAL A 214 3.15 1.14 -12.53
N PRO A 215 2.50 2.00 -13.34
CA PRO A 215 1.17 2.52 -13.01
C PRO A 215 0.10 1.42 -12.96
N ALA A 216 0.17 0.45 -13.88
CA ALA A 216 -0.74 -0.69 -13.90
C ALA A 216 -0.50 -1.62 -12.70
N ALA A 217 0.76 -1.85 -12.34
CA ALA A 217 1.13 -2.63 -11.15
C ALA A 217 0.62 -1.98 -9.86
N ALA A 218 0.60 -0.65 -9.78
CA ALA A 218 0.04 0.08 -8.63
C ALA A 218 -1.46 -0.22 -8.44
N VAL A 219 -2.23 -0.25 -9.53
CA VAL A 219 -3.67 -0.63 -9.49
C VAL A 219 -3.85 -2.10 -9.06
N VAL A 220 -3.00 -3.01 -9.53
CA VAL A 220 -3.00 -4.40 -9.07
C VAL A 220 -2.66 -4.49 -7.58
N ALA A 221 -1.75 -3.64 -7.10
CA ALA A 221 -1.36 -3.57 -5.71
C ALA A 221 -2.50 -3.11 -4.81
N GLU A 222 -3.25 -2.08 -5.21
CA GLU A 222 -4.46 -1.67 -4.48
C GLU A 222 -5.43 -2.85 -4.31
N ALA A 223 -5.64 -3.64 -5.36
CA ALA A 223 -6.53 -4.79 -5.33
C ALA A 223 -6.08 -5.90 -4.38
N VAL A 224 -4.78 -6.26 -4.37
CA VAL A 224 -4.30 -7.29 -3.44
C VAL A 224 -4.25 -6.79 -2.00
N VAL A 225 -4.00 -5.50 -1.77
CA VAL A 225 -4.10 -4.86 -0.45
C VAL A 225 -5.55 -4.91 0.05
N CYS A 226 -6.53 -4.65 -0.81
CA CYS A 226 -7.95 -4.81 -0.46
C CYS A 226 -8.27 -6.24 -0.03
N LEU A 227 -7.74 -7.25 -0.72
CA LEU A 227 -7.97 -8.65 -0.36
C LEU A 227 -7.40 -9.00 1.02
N VAL A 228 -6.15 -8.60 1.30
CA VAL A 228 -5.52 -8.83 2.61
C VAL A 228 -6.27 -8.10 3.72
N LEU A 229 -6.69 -6.85 3.49
CA LEU A 229 -7.43 -6.08 4.48
C LEU A 229 -8.81 -6.65 4.74
N ALA A 230 -9.54 -7.04 3.69
CA ALA A 230 -10.86 -7.66 3.85
C ALA A 230 -10.75 -8.96 4.65
N ASP A 231 -9.76 -9.80 4.37
CA ASP A 231 -9.50 -11.03 5.12
C ASP A 231 -9.20 -10.74 6.60
N ALA A 232 -8.29 -9.82 6.90
CA ALA A 232 -7.96 -9.43 8.27
C ALA A 232 -9.16 -8.78 9.01
N PHE A 233 -10.00 -8.03 8.29
CA PHE A 233 -11.21 -7.41 8.81
C PHE A 233 -12.25 -8.48 9.19
N MET A 234 -12.50 -9.43 8.29
CA MET A 234 -13.40 -10.57 8.55
C MET A 234 -12.87 -11.49 9.65
N GLU A 235 -11.55 -11.73 9.72
CA GLU A 235 -10.92 -12.52 10.79
C GLU A 235 -11.17 -11.90 12.18
N LYS A 236 -11.16 -10.56 12.27
CA LYS A 236 -11.36 -9.85 13.54
C LYS A 236 -12.82 -9.75 13.96
N PHE A 237 -13.70 -9.36 13.02
CA PHE A 237 -15.07 -8.98 13.35
C PHE A 237 -16.09 -10.09 13.05
N GLY A 238 -15.80 -10.98 12.09
CA GLY A 238 -16.64 -12.12 11.72
C GLY A 238 -18.05 -11.75 11.21
N GLY A 239 -18.90 -12.76 11.05
CA GLY A 239 -20.28 -12.64 10.62
C GLY A 239 -20.52 -13.06 9.17
N ASP A 240 -21.74 -13.48 8.89
CA ASP A 240 -22.16 -14.06 7.60
C ASP A 240 -22.93 -13.05 6.72
N SER A 241 -23.20 -11.86 7.25
CA SER A 241 -23.89 -10.78 6.53
C SER A 241 -23.30 -9.41 6.86
N ILE A 242 -23.47 -8.44 5.95
CA ILE A 242 -23.03 -7.05 6.18
C ILE A 242 -23.68 -6.47 7.44
N ALA A 243 -24.93 -6.80 7.73
CA ALA A 243 -25.63 -6.30 8.92
C ALA A 243 -25.00 -6.83 10.21
N GLU A 244 -24.66 -8.11 10.26
CA GLU A 244 -23.99 -8.72 11.41
C GLU A 244 -22.57 -8.18 11.59
N LEU A 245 -21.78 -8.15 10.52
CA LEU A 245 -20.43 -7.57 10.53
C LEU A 245 -20.45 -6.10 10.97
N SER A 246 -21.46 -5.33 10.52
CA SER A 246 -21.66 -3.93 10.94
C SER A 246 -21.96 -3.79 12.42
N LYS A 247 -22.76 -4.71 12.98
CA LYS A 247 -23.06 -4.76 14.41
C LYS A 247 -21.81 -5.11 15.23
N HIS A 248 -21.03 -6.10 14.80
CA HIS A 248 -19.80 -6.50 15.48
C HIS A 248 -18.76 -5.39 15.46
N PHE A 249 -18.60 -4.72 14.31
CA PHE A 249 -17.75 -3.55 14.18
C PHE A 249 -18.21 -2.43 15.13
N GLY A 250 -19.49 -2.02 15.07
CA GLY A 250 -20.01 -0.95 15.94
C GLY A 250 -19.97 -1.24 17.44
N ASN A 251 -20.07 -2.51 17.85
CA ASN A 251 -19.91 -2.89 19.26
C ASN A 251 -18.49 -2.63 19.78
N THR A 252 -17.47 -2.70 18.91
CA THR A 252 -16.10 -2.35 19.30
C THR A 252 -15.94 -0.85 19.57
N ASP A 253 -16.70 0.03 18.90
CA ASP A 253 -16.75 1.47 19.21
C ASP A 253 -17.27 1.70 20.64
N SER A 254 -18.36 1.04 21.02
CA SER A 254 -18.96 1.20 22.36
C SER A 254 -18.11 0.62 23.50
N SER A 255 -17.38 -0.47 23.26
CA SER A 255 -16.55 -1.12 24.29
C SER A 255 -15.31 -0.30 24.64
N VAL A 256 -14.82 0.46 23.67
CA VAL A 256 -13.71 1.40 23.83
C VAL A 256 -14.11 2.58 24.72
N GLU A 257 -15.31 3.12 24.56
CA GLU A 257 -15.82 4.22 25.42
C GLU A 257 -15.89 3.78 26.89
N VAL A 258 -16.38 2.56 27.16
CA VAL A 258 -16.50 2.00 28.52
C VAL A 258 -15.15 1.85 29.24
N VAL A 259 -14.09 1.46 28.54
CA VAL A 259 -12.75 1.29 29.14
C VAL A 259 -12.08 2.63 29.48
N THR A 260 -12.43 3.71 28.76
CA THR A 260 -11.85 5.06 29.00
C THR A 260 -12.47 5.82 30.18
N GLY A 261 -13.47 5.24 30.87
CA GLY A 261 -14.03 5.82 32.10
C GLY A 261 -14.71 7.18 31.95
N ARG A 262 -15.06 7.59 30.72
CA ARG A 262 -15.88 8.80 30.47
C ARG A 262 -17.35 8.44 30.61
N ASP A 263 -17.75 8.18 31.85
CA ASP A 263 -19.16 8.18 32.21
C ASP A 263 -19.62 9.65 32.28
N GLU A 264 -20.29 10.14 31.23
CA GLU A 264 -20.87 11.49 31.17
C GLU A 264 -22.04 11.65 32.17
N SER A 265 -22.37 10.65 32.99
CA SER A 265 -23.37 10.76 34.06
C SER A 265 -22.84 11.35 35.38
N MET A 266 -21.56 11.72 35.45
CA MET A 266 -21.00 12.57 36.52
C MET A 266 -20.60 13.95 35.99
N ASN A 267 -21.59 14.77 35.66
CA ASN A 267 -21.52 16.24 35.74
C ASN A 267 -22.92 16.82 35.95
#